data_AF-A0A1Q6LH59-F1
#
_entry.id   AF-A0A1Q6LH59-F1
#
_cell.length_a   1.000
_cell.length_b   1.000
_cell.length_c   1.000
_cell.angle_alpha   90.00
_cell.angle_beta   90.00
_cell.angle_gamma   90.00
#
_symmetry.space_group_name_H-M   'P 1'
#
loop_
_entity.id
_entity.type
_entity.pdbx_description
1 polymer ?
#
loop_
_entity_poly.entity_id
_entity_poly.type
_entity_poly.pdbx_seq_one_letter_code
_entity_poly.pdbx_strand_id
1 'polypeptide(L)'
;MLKEALRARTAGTAKEKQIFVFGHCRLTVLTPRLIRVEHCPDGAFEDRASTAVWFRAFDVPPCKATLHRGTITLTTPEITLTVYARTGTPQTVTFSNGKTADCLNFGNLHGTCRTLDATFGPVPLQDGLVSRDGVSLLDDSRSFLLDADGRFCPRKRKGKDVYVFAYGHDYRAAIQDFYKISGSVPLIPRFALGVWWSRYHAYTQEEYLGLMKRFAAENVPLTVATVDMDWHWTDPNKRFGTHYKGKDGWTGYSWNTELFPDYKAFLQDLHQMGLHTTVNLHPADGVRAFEDPYPAMAKAIRSGAAVTPFGTPTLMCSTSPMKKRAWTFGGWTGSRAKKVMCPGWTRWWR
;
A
#
# COMPACT_ATOMS: atom_id res chain seq x y z
N MET A 1 -15.67 -14.73 2.94
CA MET A 1 -14.49 -14.46 3.80
C MET A 1 -13.23 -14.40 2.97
N LEU A 2 -12.24 -13.59 3.35
CA LEU A 2 -10.91 -13.59 2.74
C LEU A 2 -10.25 -14.96 2.92
N LYS A 3 -9.60 -15.48 1.86
CA LYS A 3 -8.70 -16.62 1.99
C LYS A 3 -7.61 -16.27 2.99
N GLU A 4 -7.18 -17.23 3.79
CA GLU A 4 -6.16 -17.03 4.83
C GLU A 4 -4.89 -16.36 4.28
N ALA A 5 -4.40 -16.80 3.12
CA ALA A 5 -3.24 -16.21 2.43
C ALA A 5 -3.42 -14.74 1.99
N LEU A 6 -4.64 -14.19 2.03
CA LEU A 6 -4.95 -12.79 1.72
C LEU A 6 -5.23 -11.95 2.96
N ARG A 7 -5.20 -12.55 4.16
CA ARG A 7 -5.37 -11.82 5.41
C ARG A 7 -3.98 -11.33 5.86
N ALA A 8 -3.85 -10.02 6.04
CA ALA A 8 -2.62 -9.44 6.58
C ALA A 8 -2.41 -9.96 8.01
N ARG A 9 -1.25 -10.56 8.28
CA ARG A 9 -0.83 -10.90 9.64
C ARG A 9 -0.34 -9.64 10.32
N THR A 10 -1.00 -9.23 11.39
CA THR A 10 -0.70 -7.99 12.12
C THR A 10 -0.69 -8.24 13.62
N ALA A 11 -0.01 -7.36 14.37
CA ALA A 11 -0.01 -7.36 15.83
C ALA A 11 -0.09 -5.90 16.31
N GLY A 12 -1.25 -5.28 16.09
CA GLY A 12 -1.45 -3.84 16.30
C GLY A 12 -1.49 -3.41 17.78
N THR A 13 -1.85 -4.31 18.69
CA THR A 13 -1.96 -4.04 20.13
C THR A 13 -0.58 -4.09 20.77
N ALA A 14 -0.16 -3.02 21.44
CA ALA A 14 1.10 -2.99 22.17
C ALA A 14 1.00 -3.76 23.50
N LYS A 15 2.13 -4.25 24.01
CA LYS A 15 2.23 -4.87 25.33
C LYS A 15 2.05 -3.80 26.42
N GLU A 16 1.49 -4.18 27.56
CA GLU A 16 1.18 -3.26 28.67
C GLU A 16 2.39 -2.44 29.13
N LYS A 17 3.57 -3.07 29.22
CA LYS A 17 4.83 -2.41 29.62
C LYS A 17 5.30 -1.30 28.66
N GLN A 18 4.75 -1.24 27.44
CA GLN A 18 5.06 -0.20 26.46
C GLN A 18 4.19 1.04 26.62
N ILE A 19 3.09 0.96 27.38
CA ILE A 19 1.97 1.91 27.33
C ILE A 19 1.97 2.83 28.56
N PHE A 20 1.87 4.14 28.32
CA PHE A 20 1.71 5.15 29.34
C PHE A 20 0.53 6.06 28.99
N VAL A 21 -0.47 6.14 29.87
CA VAL A 21 -1.71 6.88 29.63
C VAL A 21 -1.83 8.06 30.60
N PHE A 22 -2.13 9.24 30.05
CA PHE A 22 -2.33 10.49 30.77
C PHE A 22 -3.59 11.18 30.25
N GLY A 23 -4.75 10.83 30.82
CA GLY A 23 -6.05 11.32 30.36
C GLY A 23 -6.31 10.95 28.90
N HIS A 24 -6.37 11.95 28.03
CA HIS A 24 -6.65 11.80 26.58
C HIS A 24 -5.40 11.51 25.74
N CYS A 25 -4.22 11.43 26.36
CA CYS A 25 -2.95 11.19 25.68
C CYS A 25 -2.38 9.82 26.07
N ARG A 26 -1.94 9.04 25.08
CA ARG A 26 -1.27 7.75 25.25
C ARG A 26 0.06 7.77 24.53
N LEU A 27 1.12 7.43 25.26
CA LEU A 27 2.44 7.18 24.71
C LEU A 27 2.65 5.67 24.64
N THR A 28 3.21 5.19 23.54
CA THR A 28 3.61 3.79 23.37
C THR A 28 5.06 3.74 22.90
N VAL A 29 5.92 3.10 23.70
CA VAL A 29 7.32 2.87 23.36
C VAL A 29 7.40 1.66 22.44
N LEU A 30 7.83 1.85 21.19
CA LEU A 30 7.97 0.76 20.22
C LEU A 30 9.41 0.26 20.17
N THR A 31 10.35 1.20 20.21
CA THR A 31 11.79 0.96 20.43
C THR A 31 12.33 2.09 21.32
N PRO A 32 13.57 2.00 21.84
CA PRO A 32 14.15 3.09 22.63
C PRO A 32 14.18 4.45 21.92
N ARG A 33 14.07 4.47 20.57
CA ARG A 33 14.15 5.67 19.73
C ARG A 33 12.88 5.91 18.88
N LEU A 34 11.84 5.08 19.02
CA LEU A 34 10.59 5.18 18.27
C LEU A 34 9.39 5.14 19.20
N ILE A 35 8.72 6.29 19.31
CA ILE A 35 7.60 6.48 20.24
C ILE A 35 6.35 6.84 19.45
N ARG A 36 5.24 6.14 19.71
CA ARG A 36 3.91 6.54 19.24
C ARG A 36 3.28 7.45 20.29
N VAL A 37 2.74 8.57 19.84
CA VAL A 37 1.96 9.54 20.62
C VAL A 37 0.57 9.60 20.03
N GLU A 38 -0.41 9.15 20.80
CA GLU A 38 -1.81 9.15 20.43
C GLU A 38 -2.58 10.11 21.32
N HIS A 39 -3.43 10.94 20.73
CA HIS A 39 -4.34 11.81 21.46
C HIS A 39 -5.76 11.71 20.93
N CYS A 40 -6.65 11.22 21.79
CA CYS A 40 -8.05 10.98 21.50
C CYS A 40 -8.91 11.81 22.46
N PRO A 41 -9.67 12.82 21.98
CA PRO A 41 -10.51 13.66 22.84
C PRO A 41 -11.54 12.89 23.69
N ASP A 42 -11.96 11.71 23.24
CA ASP A 42 -12.90 10.83 23.96
C ASP A 42 -12.19 9.78 24.82
N GLY A 43 -10.85 9.82 24.90
CA GLY A 43 -10.02 8.84 25.63
C GLY A 43 -9.99 7.46 25.00
N ALA A 44 -10.58 7.28 23.82
CA ALA A 44 -10.77 5.96 23.24
C ALA A 44 -9.71 5.69 22.16
N PHE A 45 -8.60 5.12 22.62
CA PHE A 45 -7.39 4.85 21.85
C PHE A 45 -7.55 3.73 20.81
N GLU A 46 -6.68 3.72 19.79
CA GLU A 46 -6.71 2.77 18.68
C GLU A 46 -5.61 1.71 18.79
N ASP A 47 -6.01 0.45 18.96
CA ASP A 47 -5.09 -0.69 19.06
C ASP A 47 -5.03 -1.52 17.78
N ARG A 48 -5.94 -1.31 16.82
CA ARG A 48 -5.87 -2.05 15.56
C ARG A 48 -4.68 -1.57 14.73
N ALA A 49 -4.15 -2.49 13.91
CA ALA A 49 -3.17 -2.13 12.90
C ALA A 49 -3.77 -1.10 11.93
N SER A 50 -2.93 -0.16 11.48
CA SER A 50 -3.27 0.73 10.38
C SER A 50 -2.64 0.22 9.08
N THR A 51 -2.99 0.82 7.96
CA THR A 51 -2.33 0.53 6.68
C THR A 51 -0.86 0.95 6.65
N ALA A 52 -0.43 1.86 7.54
CA ALA A 52 0.97 2.28 7.66
C ALA A 52 1.74 1.48 8.73
N VAL A 53 1.07 1.09 9.83
CA VAL A 53 1.70 0.47 11.00
C VAL A 53 0.94 -0.78 11.43
N TRP A 54 1.58 -1.93 11.23
CA TRP A 54 1.00 -3.26 11.39
C TRP A 54 1.37 -3.92 12.72
N PHE A 55 2.53 -3.58 13.28
CA PHE A 55 3.09 -4.23 14.46
C PHE A 55 3.44 -3.21 15.54
N ARG A 56 2.96 -3.43 16.77
CA ARG A 56 3.25 -2.60 17.95
C ARG A 56 3.62 -3.41 19.20
N ALA A 57 3.46 -4.73 19.17
CA ALA A 57 3.83 -5.62 20.27
C ALA A 57 5.34 -5.90 20.27
N PHE A 58 6.12 -5.18 21.06
CA PHE A 58 7.57 -5.33 21.16
C PHE A 58 8.02 -5.45 22.62
N ASP A 59 9.13 -6.16 22.83
CA ASP A 59 9.82 -6.10 24.11
C ASP A 59 10.72 -4.86 24.12
N VAL A 60 10.52 -4.01 25.12
CA VAL A 60 11.23 -2.74 25.29
C VAL A 60 11.90 -2.72 26.66
N PRO A 61 13.06 -2.04 26.80
CA PRO A 61 13.69 -1.85 28.09
C PRO A 61 12.78 -1.04 29.04
N PRO A 62 13.04 -1.06 30.36
CA PRO A 62 12.30 -0.24 31.31
C PRO A 62 12.30 1.24 30.89
N CYS A 63 11.11 1.82 30.79
CA CYS A 63 10.89 3.22 30.46
C CYS A 63 10.07 3.87 31.56
N LYS A 64 10.16 5.20 31.69
CA LYS A 64 9.40 5.97 32.67
C LYS A 64 8.72 7.14 31.99
N ALA A 65 7.45 7.39 32.32
CA ALA A 65 6.76 8.59 31.92
C ALA A 65 6.19 9.32 33.14
N THR A 66 6.29 10.65 33.16
CA THR A 66 5.75 11.50 34.23
C THR A 66 5.01 12.69 33.65
N LEU A 67 3.97 13.15 34.32
CA LEU A 67 3.23 14.36 33.97
C LEU A 67 3.55 15.46 34.99
N HIS A 68 4.03 16.61 34.51
CA HIS A 68 4.26 17.79 35.35
C HIS A 68 3.85 19.06 34.60
N ARG A 69 3.00 19.89 35.22
CA ARG A 69 2.51 21.18 34.68
C ARG A 69 2.01 21.09 33.22
N GLY A 70 1.30 20.01 32.88
CA GLY A 70 0.72 19.82 31.54
C GLY A 70 1.67 19.25 30.49
N THR A 71 2.91 18.95 30.84
CA THR A 71 3.91 18.30 29.97
C THR A 71 4.17 16.88 30.43
N ILE A 72 4.05 15.93 29.50
CA ILE A 72 4.47 14.54 29.68
C ILE A 72 5.94 14.46 29.31
N THR A 73 6.76 13.89 30.19
CA THR A 73 8.17 13.56 29.95
C THR A 73 8.29 12.04 29.94
N LEU A 74 8.67 11.46 28.81
CA LEU A 74 8.96 10.04 28.64
C LEU A 74 10.47 9.84 28.49
N THR A 75 11.06 8.99 29.31
CA THR A 75 12.48 8.64 29.27
C THR A 75 12.66 7.18 28.92
N THR A 76 13.49 6.92 27.91
CA THR A 76 14.04 5.62 27.52
C THR A 76 15.56 5.63 27.77
N PRO A 77 16.27 4.51 27.57
CA PRO A 77 17.74 4.52 27.64
C PRO A 77 18.43 5.46 26.62
N GLU A 78 17.77 5.80 25.52
CA GLU A 78 18.37 6.55 24.40
C GLU A 78 17.89 8.00 24.32
N ILE A 79 16.67 8.28 24.78
CA ILE A 79 16.04 9.60 24.62
C ILE A 79 15.19 10.00 25.82
N THR A 80 14.98 11.30 25.93
CA THR A 80 13.87 11.91 26.68
C THR A 80 12.99 12.69 25.73
N LEU A 81 11.73 12.30 25.59
CA LEU A 81 10.70 12.96 24.79
C LEU A 81 9.79 13.80 25.69
N THR A 82 9.50 15.04 25.27
CA THR A 82 8.47 15.87 25.88
C THR A 82 7.24 16.00 24.98
N VAL A 83 6.04 15.96 25.57
CA VAL A 83 4.76 16.05 24.84
C VAL A 83 3.80 16.95 25.61
N TYR A 84 3.09 17.85 24.93
CA TYR A 84 1.97 18.57 25.54
C TYR A 84 0.79 17.64 25.79
N ALA A 85 0.46 17.38 27.06
CA ALA A 85 -0.58 16.42 27.44
C ALA A 85 -1.95 16.76 26.86
N ARG A 86 -2.28 18.06 26.81
CA ARG A 86 -3.59 18.57 26.35
C ARG A 86 -3.84 18.35 24.86
N THR A 87 -2.80 18.24 24.05
CA THR A 87 -2.93 18.19 22.57
C THR A 87 -2.27 16.97 21.96
N GLY A 88 -1.51 16.20 22.74
CA GLY A 88 -0.64 15.11 22.27
C GLY A 88 0.40 15.60 21.26
N THR A 89 0.87 16.84 21.36
CA THR A 89 1.85 17.38 20.42
C THR A 89 3.25 17.09 20.95
N PRO A 90 4.08 16.28 20.26
CA PRO A 90 5.50 16.15 20.56
C PRO A 90 6.18 17.52 20.55
N GLN A 91 7.07 17.79 21.50
CA GLN A 91 7.73 19.09 21.65
C GLN A 91 9.22 18.97 21.35
N THR A 92 9.96 18.29 22.21
CA THR A 92 11.40 18.13 22.05
C THR A 92 11.84 16.70 22.34
N VAL A 93 12.96 16.32 21.74
CA VAL A 93 13.69 15.11 22.11
C VAL A 93 15.10 15.49 22.52
N THR A 94 15.50 15.07 23.72
CA THR A 94 16.89 15.11 24.18
C THR A 94 17.50 13.71 24.07
N PHE A 95 18.58 13.58 23.33
CA PHE A 95 19.32 12.33 23.14
C PHE A 95 20.24 12.04 24.34
N SER A 96 20.65 10.79 24.51
CA SER A 96 21.58 10.34 25.54
C SER A 96 22.93 11.08 25.55
N ASN A 97 23.33 11.65 24.41
CA ASN A 97 24.52 12.52 24.29
C ASN A 97 24.29 13.99 24.69
N GLY A 98 23.12 14.33 25.22
CA GLY A 98 22.75 15.68 25.66
C GLY A 98 22.25 16.63 24.57
N LYS A 99 22.34 16.26 23.28
CA LYS A 99 21.79 17.09 22.19
C LYS A 99 20.27 17.09 22.26
N THR A 100 19.66 18.23 21.96
CA THR A 100 18.19 18.39 21.92
C THR A 100 17.76 18.82 20.53
N ALA A 101 16.64 18.26 20.06
CA ALA A 101 16.02 18.58 18.78
C ALA A 101 14.53 18.85 18.97
N ASP A 102 14.01 19.83 18.23
CA ASP A 102 12.58 20.15 18.23
C ASP A 102 11.80 19.19 17.32
N CYS A 103 10.60 18.83 17.74
CA CYS A 103 9.68 17.99 16.97
C CYS A 103 8.90 18.81 15.93
N LEU A 104 9.58 19.68 15.18
CA LEU A 104 8.98 20.57 14.17
C LEU A 104 9.05 20.02 12.76
N ASN A 105 9.84 18.96 12.54
CA ASN A 105 10.03 18.29 11.24
C ASN A 105 10.64 19.20 10.15
N PHE A 106 11.29 20.33 10.50
CA PHE A 106 11.84 21.27 9.51
C PHE A 106 13.01 20.71 8.71
N GLY A 107 13.92 19.97 9.34
CA GLY A 107 15.06 19.33 8.70
C GLY A 107 14.75 18.01 7.98
N ASN A 108 13.47 17.66 7.80
CA ASN A 108 13.06 16.40 7.18
C ASN A 108 13.71 16.24 5.78
N LEU A 109 14.24 15.05 5.51
CA LEU A 109 14.89 14.74 4.23
C LEU A 109 13.92 14.24 3.16
N HIS A 110 12.62 14.30 3.47
CA HIS A 110 11.51 13.85 2.66
C HIS A 110 11.57 12.36 2.27
N GLY A 111 10.49 11.90 1.64
CA GLY A 111 10.31 10.52 1.20
C GLY A 111 9.95 10.48 -0.27
N THR A 112 8.84 9.82 -0.59
CA THR A 112 8.41 9.59 -1.97
C THR A 112 7.27 10.52 -2.37
N CYS A 113 7.14 10.80 -3.66
CA CYS A 113 5.87 11.26 -4.23
C CYS A 113 5.02 10.03 -4.60
N ARG A 114 3.71 10.09 -4.39
CA ARG A 114 2.79 8.97 -4.64
C ARG A 114 2.64 8.62 -6.12
N THR A 115 2.66 9.61 -7.01
CA THR A 115 2.58 9.43 -8.47
C THR A 115 3.21 10.62 -9.18
N LEU A 116 3.79 10.36 -10.35
CA LEU A 116 4.28 11.38 -11.27
C LEU A 116 3.38 11.52 -12.51
N ASP A 117 2.20 10.86 -12.51
CA ASP A 117 1.26 10.94 -13.62
C ASP A 117 0.86 12.39 -13.89
N ALA A 118 0.89 12.78 -15.16
CA ALA A 118 0.56 14.14 -15.63
C ALA A 118 1.34 15.27 -14.93
N THR A 119 2.55 14.96 -14.43
CA THR A 119 3.44 15.91 -13.79
C THR A 119 4.42 16.49 -14.81
N PHE A 120 4.61 17.81 -14.78
CA PHE A 120 5.63 18.51 -15.55
C PHE A 120 6.56 19.29 -14.61
N GLY A 121 7.83 18.91 -14.58
CA GLY A 121 8.83 19.56 -13.73
C GLY A 121 8.89 19.04 -12.28
N PRO A 122 9.50 19.80 -11.36
CA PRO A 122 9.71 19.39 -9.98
C PRO A 122 8.41 19.14 -9.22
N VAL A 123 8.39 18.09 -8.37
CA VAL A 123 7.28 17.82 -7.46
C VAL A 123 7.71 17.90 -6.00
N PRO A 124 6.86 18.47 -5.12
CA PRO A 124 7.06 18.36 -3.69
C PRO A 124 7.01 16.89 -3.26
N LEU A 125 8.01 16.46 -2.51
CA LEU A 125 8.03 15.15 -1.86
C LEU A 125 7.21 15.19 -0.57
N GLN A 126 6.67 14.04 -0.18
CA GLN A 126 6.04 13.89 1.14
C GLN A 126 7.09 13.82 2.23
N ASP A 127 6.70 14.05 3.48
CA ASP A 127 7.59 13.87 4.63
C ASP A 127 8.11 12.43 4.69
N GLY A 128 9.41 12.32 4.95
CA GLY A 128 10.12 11.06 5.15
C GLY A 128 10.29 10.73 6.62
N LEU A 129 11.03 9.65 6.87
CA LEU A 129 11.25 9.08 8.20
C LEU A 129 12.54 9.58 8.86
N VAL A 130 13.32 10.41 8.20
CA VAL A 130 14.62 10.89 8.69
C VAL A 130 14.78 12.39 8.49
N SER A 131 15.59 13.02 9.34
CA SER A 131 15.73 14.47 9.42
C SER A 131 17.16 14.86 9.77
N ARG A 132 17.64 15.98 9.21
CA ARG A 132 18.92 16.60 9.57
C ARG A 132 18.95 17.09 11.01
N ASP A 133 17.79 17.43 11.56
CA ASP A 133 17.63 17.85 12.96
C ASP A 133 17.64 16.64 13.93
N GLY A 134 17.59 15.42 13.38
CA GLY A 134 17.67 14.17 14.15
C GLY A 134 16.33 13.60 14.59
N VAL A 135 15.24 14.36 14.43
CA VAL A 135 13.87 13.93 14.73
C VAL A 135 12.98 14.11 13.52
N SER A 136 12.18 13.10 13.19
CA SER A 136 11.10 13.20 12.20
C SER A 136 9.77 12.69 12.79
N LEU A 137 8.67 13.14 12.19
CA LEU A 137 7.32 12.75 12.60
C LEU A 137 6.60 12.04 11.44
N LEU A 138 5.97 10.90 11.75
CA LEU A 138 5.05 10.21 10.85
C LEU A 138 3.62 10.33 11.39
N ASP A 139 2.74 11.00 10.64
CA ASP A 139 1.32 11.14 10.98
C ASP A 139 0.48 9.98 10.39
N ASP A 140 0.02 9.08 11.26
CA ASP A 140 -0.81 7.93 10.94
C ASP A 140 -2.31 8.17 11.21
N SER A 141 -2.69 9.42 11.55
CA SER A 141 -4.05 9.77 12.01
C SER A 141 -5.14 9.54 10.96
N ARG A 142 -4.76 9.46 9.68
CA ARG A 142 -5.68 9.36 8.54
C ARG A 142 -5.68 8.00 7.83
N SER A 143 -4.78 7.10 8.21
CA SER A 143 -4.72 5.77 7.61
C SER A 143 -5.97 4.96 7.91
N PHE A 144 -6.33 4.09 6.98
CA PHE A 144 -7.32 3.04 7.24
C PHE A 144 -6.76 2.06 8.28
N LEU A 145 -7.67 1.36 8.95
CA LEU A 145 -7.37 0.31 9.90
C LEU A 145 -7.58 -1.06 9.26
N LEU A 146 -7.00 -2.08 9.87
CA LEU A 146 -7.24 -3.48 9.55
C LEU A 146 -8.06 -4.11 10.69
N ASP A 147 -9.20 -4.72 10.39
CA ASP A 147 -9.94 -5.52 11.36
C ASP A 147 -9.27 -6.89 11.61
N ALA A 148 -9.83 -7.68 12.53
CA ALA A 148 -9.33 -9.01 12.89
C ALA A 148 -9.33 -10.00 11.69
N ASP A 149 -10.10 -9.73 10.64
CA ASP A 149 -10.14 -10.52 9.41
C ASP A 149 -9.22 -9.94 8.31
N GLY A 150 -8.49 -8.86 8.59
CA GLY A 150 -7.61 -8.18 7.65
C GLY A 150 -8.33 -7.28 6.64
N ARG A 151 -9.58 -6.88 6.91
CA ARG A 151 -10.33 -5.96 6.05
C ARG A 151 -10.03 -4.50 6.41
N PHE A 152 -10.02 -3.65 5.38
CA PHE A 152 -9.94 -2.21 5.56
C PHE A 152 -11.17 -1.67 6.30
N CYS A 153 -10.93 -0.91 7.36
CA CYS A 153 -11.95 -0.25 8.15
C CYS A 153 -11.61 1.23 8.32
N PRO A 154 -12.57 2.15 8.19
CA PRO A 154 -12.31 3.55 8.51
C PRO A 154 -12.08 3.72 10.02
N ARG A 155 -11.28 4.73 10.39
CA ARG A 155 -11.25 5.22 11.77
C ARG A 155 -12.62 5.81 12.10
N LYS A 156 -13.26 5.33 13.18
CA LYS A 156 -14.58 5.80 13.61
C LYS A 156 -14.52 7.15 14.33
N ARG A 157 -13.35 7.48 14.89
CA ARG A 157 -13.12 8.60 15.78
C ARG A 157 -12.03 9.51 15.23
N LYS A 158 -12.11 10.79 15.60
CA LYS A 158 -11.06 11.78 15.31
C LYS A 158 -10.03 11.73 16.43
N GLY A 159 -8.76 11.83 16.07
CA GLY A 159 -7.64 11.85 17.01
C GLY A 159 -6.34 12.14 16.27
N LYS A 160 -5.26 12.29 17.03
CA LYS A 160 -3.90 12.31 16.51
C LYS A 160 -3.22 10.99 16.82
N ASP A 161 -2.45 10.47 15.88
CA ASP A 161 -1.69 9.23 15.98
C ASP A 161 -0.35 9.45 15.27
N VAL A 162 0.65 9.91 16.03
CA VAL A 162 1.93 10.39 15.49
C VAL A 162 3.07 9.52 16.01
N TYR A 163 4.00 9.15 15.15
CA TYR A 163 5.19 8.39 15.49
C TYR A 163 6.39 9.33 15.44
N VAL A 164 7.11 9.42 16.56
CA VAL A 164 8.33 10.21 16.72
C VAL A 164 9.52 9.30 16.46
N PHE A 165 10.23 9.57 15.36
CA PHE A 165 11.48 8.89 14.99
C PHE A 165 12.65 9.74 15.49
N ALA A 166 13.26 9.35 16.60
CA ALA A 166 14.35 10.07 17.23
C ALA A 166 15.68 9.32 17.08
N TYR A 167 16.25 9.38 15.89
CA TYR A 167 17.46 8.61 15.53
C TYR A 167 18.73 9.44 15.39
N GLY A 168 18.63 10.77 15.55
CA GLY A 168 19.77 11.63 15.23
C GLY A 168 20.13 11.44 13.76
N HIS A 169 21.40 11.13 13.50
CA HIS A 169 21.90 10.86 12.14
C HIS A 169 22.03 9.36 11.81
N ASP A 170 21.52 8.47 12.68
CA ASP A 170 21.46 7.03 12.41
C ASP A 170 20.25 6.68 11.52
N TYR A 171 20.31 7.16 10.27
CA TYR A 171 19.22 7.00 9.30
C TYR A 171 18.94 5.53 8.98
N ARG A 172 19.97 4.68 9.02
CA ARG A 172 19.80 3.25 8.74
C ARG A 172 18.95 2.59 9.82
N ALA A 173 19.21 2.87 11.09
CA ALA A 173 18.39 2.33 12.17
C ALA A 173 16.94 2.84 12.12
N ALA A 174 16.72 4.10 11.74
CA ALA A 174 15.37 4.64 11.57
C ALA A 174 14.55 3.83 10.55
N ILE A 175 15.15 3.52 9.39
CA ILE A 175 14.50 2.70 8.35
C ILE A 175 14.34 1.24 8.80
N GLN A 176 15.32 0.67 9.50
CA GLN A 176 15.22 -0.68 10.05
C GLN A 176 14.06 -0.81 11.05
N ASP A 177 13.93 0.15 11.97
CA ASP A 177 12.84 0.15 12.94
C ASP A 177 11.48 0.48 12.29
N PHE A 178 11.46 1.26 11.20
CA PHE A 178 10.25 1.39 10.40
C PHE A 178 9.78 0.05 9.83
N TYR A 179 10.68 -0.81 9.34
CA TYR A 179 10.30 -2.15 8.86
C TYR A 179 9.82 -3.07 9.98
N LYS A 180 10.25 -2.86 11.24
CA LYS A 180 9.69 -3.61 12.38
C LYS A 180 8.20 -3.30 12.56
N ILE A 181 7.79 -2.05 12.37
CA ILE A 181 6.41 -1.62 12.61
C ILE A 181 5.51 -1.73 11.36
N SER A 182 6.05 -1.59 10.16
CA SER A 182 5.30 -1.63 8.88
C SER A 182 5.32 -3.01 8.21
N GLY A 183 6.22 -3.89 8.63
CA GLY A 183 6.46 -5.20 8.03
C GLY A 183 7.69 -5.23 7.14
N SER A 184 8.35 -6.38 7.09
CA SER A 184 9.54 -6.58 6.27
C SER A 184 9.20 -6.67 4.79
N VAL A 185 10.09 -6.15 3.95
CA VAL A 185 9.98 -6.30 2.49
C VAL A 185 10.22 -7.77 2.14
N PRO A 186 9.26 -8.46 1.49
CA PRO A 186 9.46 -9.85 1.10
C PRO A 186 10.52 -9.95 0.02
N LEU A 187 11.27 -11.06 0.00
CA LEU A 187 12.15 -11.37 -1.12
C LEU A 187 11.34 -11.44 -2.42
N ILE A 188 11.82 -10.74 -3.43
CA ILE A 188 11.25 -10.82 -4.78
C ILE A 188 11.78 -12.07 -5.49
N PRO A 189 10.99 -12.69 -6.39
CA PRO A 189 11.48 -13.79 -7.22
C PRO A 189 12.69 -13.36 -8.05
N ARG A 190 13.67 -14.26 -8.22
CA ARG A 190 14.91 -13.97 -8.95
C ARG A 190 14.66 -13.43 -10.37
N PHE A 191 13.65 -13.95 -11.07
CA PHE A 191 13.32 -13.50 -12.43
C PHE A 191 12.96 -12.01 -12.51
N ALA A 192 12.44 -11.42 -11.43
CA ALA A 192 12.04 -10.02 -11.43
C ALA A 192 13.23 -9.06 -11.53
N LEU A 193 14.45 -9.54 -11.21
CA LEU A 193 15.71 -8.81 -11.33
C LEU A 193 16.38 -8.96 -12.71
N GLY A 194 15.80 -9.74 -13.63
CA GLY A 194 16.32 -9.90 -14.98
C GLY A 194 15.84 -8.79 -15.93
N VAL A 195 16.01 -9.01 -17.24
CA VAL A 195 15.59 -8.06 -18.27
C VAL A 195 14.11 -8.29 -18.61
N TRP A 196 13.37 -7.20 -18.72
CA TRP A 196 11.94 -7.16 -19.08
C TRP A 196 11.80 -6.57 -20.46
N TRP A 197 11.01 -7.20 -21.33
CA TRP A 197 10.52 -6.57 -22.54
C TRP A 197 9.14 -5.95 -22.27
N SER A 198 9.01 -4.64 -22.49
CA SER A 198 7.75 -3.92 -22.39
C SER A 198 7.71 -2.79 -23.41
N ARG A 199 6.57 -2.65 -24.09
CA ARG A 199 6.28 -1.54 -25.01
C ARG A 199 4.77 -1.34 -25.06
N TYR A 200 4.32 -0.09 -24.97
CA TYR A 200 2.93 0.26 -25.26
C TYR A 200 2.67 0.14 -26.77
N HIS A 201 2.21 -1.04 -27.17
CA HIS A 201 1.97 -1.42 -28.56
C HIS A 201 0.95 -2.56 -28.63
N ALA A 202 0.00 -2.45 -29.54
CA ALA A 202 -1.07 -3.42 -29.75
C ALA A 202 -0.57 -4.65 -30.53
N TYR A 203 0.22 -5.48 -29.85
CA TYR A 203 0.74 -6.72 -30.44
C TYR A 203 -0.38 -7.71 -30.74
N THR A 204 -0.28 -8.39 -31.87
CA THR A 204 -0.97 -9.67 -32.06
C THR A 204 -0.20 -10.80 -31.36
N GLN A 205 -0.89 -11.90 -31.06
CA GLN A 205 -0.29 -13.12 -30.51
C GLN A 205 0.90 -13.62 -31.35
N GLU A 206 0.75 -13.67 -32.68
CA GLU A 206 1.81 -14.13 -33.58
C GLU A 206 3.00 -13.16 -33.58
N GLU A 207 2.73 -11.85 -33.68
CA GLU A 207 3.76 -10.81 -33.68
C GLU A 207 4.59 -10.85 -32.39
N TYR A 208 3.94 -10.97 -31.24
CA TYR A 208 4.62 -11.00 -29.94
C TYR A 208 5.49 -12.26 -29.79
N LEU A 209 4.98 -13.44 -30.15
CA LEU A 209 5.75 -14.69 -30.09
C LEU A 209 6.92 -14.67 -31.08
N GLY A 210 6.72 -14.14 -32.28
CA GLY A 210 7.78 -13.93 -33.27
C GLY A 210 8.89 -13.03 -32.73
N LEU A 211 8.51 -11.94 -32.05
CA LEU A 211 9.45 -11.03 -31.41
C LEU A 211 10.26 -11.70 -30.29
N MET A 212 9.60 -12.50 -29.42
CA MET A 212 10.31 -13.24 -28.35
C MET A 212 11.30 -14.26 -28.91
N LYS A 213 10.91 -14.98 -29.97
CA LYS A 213 11.80 -15.91 -30.69
C LYS A 213 12.99 -15.19 -31.31
N ARG A 214 12.77 -13.99 -31.86
CA ARG A 214 13.83 -13.15 -32.41
C ARG A 214 14.81 -12.68 -31.35
N PHE A 215 14.35 -12.23 -30.18
CA PHE A 215 15.24 -11.90 -29.07
C PHE A 215 16.11 -13.10 -28.67
N ALA A 216 15.53 -14.29 -28.59
CA ALA A 216 16.29 -15.50 -28.30
C ALA A 216 17.34 -15.80 -29.40
N ALA A 217 16.96 -15.69 -30.68
CA ALA A 217 17.87 -15.90 -31.81
C ALA A 217 19.03 -14.88 -31.86
N GLU A 218 18.76 -13.64 -31.45
CA GLU A 218 19.75 -12.56 -31.36
C GLU A 218 20.55 -12.58 -30.03
N ASN A 219 20.37 -13.61 -29.19
CA ASN A 219 21.02 -13.75 -27.88
C ASN A 219 20.75 -12.57 -26.92
N VAL A 220 19.58 -11.95 -27.01
CA VAL A 220 19.12 -10.92 -26.06
C VAL A 220 18.45 -11.64 -24.88
N PRO A 221 19.05 -11.61 -23.68
CA PRO A 221 18.51 -12.36 -22.55
C PRO A 221 17.28 -11.65 -21.99
N LEU A 222 16.12 -12.30 -22.06
CA LEU A 222 14.88 -11.83 -21.45
C LEU A 222 14.44 -12.80 -20.34
N THR A 223 13.79 -12.24 -19.32
CA THR A 223 13.21 -13.01 -18.21
C THR A 223 11.73 -12.77 -18.04
N VAL A 224 11.24 -11.60 -18.45
CA VAL A 224 9.83 -11.22 -18.34
C VAL A 224 9.31 -10.65 -19.66
N ALA A 225 8.23 -11.25 -20.14
CA ALA A 225 7.41 -10.77 -21.24
C ALA A 225 6.26 -9.93 -20.68
N THR A 226 6.26 -8.62 -20.95
CA THR A 226 5.18 -7.70 -20.59
C THR A 226 4.29 -7.44 -21.80
N VAL A 227 3.00 -7.76 -21.67
CA VAL A 227 1.97 -7.39 -22.65
C VAL A 227 1.23 -6.17 -22.12
N ASP A 228 1.27 -5.07 -22.87
CA ASP A 228 0.64 -3.82 -22.47
C ASP A 228 -0.89 -3.85 -22.70
N MET A 229 -1.56 -2.72 -22.46
CA MET A 229 -3.01 -2.47 -22.47
C MET A 229 -3.88 -3.38 -23.36
N ASP A 230 -3.45 -3.61 -24.61
CA ASP A 230 -4.25 -4.28 -25.64
C ASP A 230 -4.43 -5.79 -25.44
N TRP A 231 -3.82 -6.40 -24.40
CA TRP A 231 -4.22 -7.75 -23.97
C TRP A 231 -5.71 -7.81 -23.62
N HIS A 232 -6.31 -6.68 -23.18
CA HIS A 232 -7.74 -6.51 -22.99
C HIS A 232 -8.35 -5.51 -23.99
N TRP A 233 -9.67 -5.42 -24.01
CA TRP A 233 -10.39 -4.48 -24.88
C TRP A 233 -10.12 -3.02 -24.50
N THR A 234 -9.47 -2.25 -25.38
CA THR A 234 -9.12 -0.83 -25.18
C THR A 234 -10.12 0.14 -25.82
N ASP A 235 -11.08 -0.35 -26.62
CA ASP A 235 -12.23 0.42 -27.12
C ASP A 235 -13.54 -0.37 -26.92
N PRO A 236 -14.03 -0.48 -25.66
CA PRO A 236 -15.22 -1.25 -25.35
C PRO A 236 -16.51 -0.64 -25.93
N ASN A 237 -16.54 0.69 -26.12
CA ASN A 237 -17.70 1.38 -26.69
C ASN A 237 -17.91 0.96 -28.14
N LYS A 238 -16.84 0.95 -28.94
CA LYS A 238 -16.90 0.44 -30.31
C LYS A 238 -17.17 -1.06 -30.35
N ARG A 239 -16.53 -1.85 -29.48
CA ARG A 239 -16.62 -3.32 -29.54
C ARG A 239 -17.96 -3.90 -29.08
N PHE A 240 -18.56 -3.30 -28.04
CA PHE A 240 -19.72 -3.83 -27.35
C PHE A 240 -20.95 -2.90 -27.41
N GLY A 241 -20.88 -1.79 -28.15
CA GLY A 241 -21.98 -0.84 -28.27
C GLY A 241 -22.31 -0.13 -26.95
N THR A 242 -21.32 0.05 -26.08
CA THR A 242 -21.50 0.71 -24.79
C THR A 242 -21.34 2.23 -24.88
N HIS A 243 -21.68 2.94 -23.80
CA HIS A 243 -21.59 4.40 -23.71
C HIS A 243 -20.86 4.86 -22.44
N TYR A 244 -19.70 4.27 -22.16
CA TYR A 244 -18.84 4.69 -21.05
C TYR A 244 -18.19 6.04 -21.35
N LYS A 245 -18.09 6.91 -20.33
CA LYS A 245 -17.44 8.24 -20.44
C LYS A 245 -16.03 8.20 -19.85
N GLY A 246 -15.09 8.93 -20.45
CA GLY A 246 -13.73 9.10 -19.93
C GLY A 246 -12.70 8.15 -20.56
N LYS A 247 -11.68 7.73 -19.80
CA LYS A 247 -10.65 6.76 -20.17
C LYS A 247 -11.22 5.32 -20.22
N ASP A 248 -12.30 5.14 -20.96
CA ASP A 248 -13.06 3.90 -21.10
C ASP A 248 -12.22 2.70 -21.55
N GLY A 249 -11.10 2.90 -22.24
CA GLY A 249 -10.19 1.84 -22.63
C GLY A 249 -9.19 1.34 -21.58
N TRP A 250 -9.10 1.95 -20.39
CA TRP A 250 -7.96 1.70 -19.49
C TRP A 250 -8.15 0.51 -18.54
N THR A 251 -9.39 0.16 -18.23
CA THR A 251 -9.70 -0.98 -17.35
C THR A 251 -10.26 -2.12 -18.19
N GLY A 252 -9.64 -3.30 -18.12
CA GLY A 252 -10.18 -4.51 -18.73
C GLY A 252 -9.76 -5.78 -18.00
N TYR A 253 -10.62 -6.81 -18.07
CA TYR A 253 -10.45 -8.07 -17.33
C TYR A 253 -10.71 -9.32 -18.20
N SER A 254 -10.90 -9.14 -19.49
CA SER A 254 -11.16 -10.18 -20.50
C SER A 254 -10.20 -9.99 -21.66
N TRP A 255 -9.71 -11.11 -22.19
CA TRP A 255 -8.74 -11.07 -23.28
C TRP A 255 -9.37 -10.49 -24.54
N ASN A 256 -8.63 -9.62 -25.21
CA ASN A 256 -8.92 -9.18 -26.57
C ASN A 256 -8.64 -10.35 -27.52
N THR A 257 -9.67 -11.10 -27.86
CA THR A 257 -9.55 -12.29 -28.73
C THR A 257 -9.32 -11.95 -30.20
N GLU A 258 -9.38 -10.68 -30.60
CA GLU A 258 -8.97 -10.27 -31.96
C GLU A 258 -7.44 -10.21 -32.07
N LEU A 259 -6.75 -9.82 -31.00
CA LEU A 259 -5.29 -9.81 -30.95
C LEU A 259 -4.71 -11.12 -30.42
N PHE A 260 -5.38 -11.74 -29.43
CA PHE A 260 -4.96 -12.97 -28.77
C PHE A 260 -6.05 -14.04 -28.85
N PRO A 261 -6.31 -14.59 -30.06
CA PRO A 261 -7.39 -15.56 -30.29
C PRO A 261 -7.22 -16.84 -29.46
N ASP A 262 -5.98 -17.27 -29.20
CA ASP A 262 -5.67 -18.35 -28.25
C ASP A 262 -4.64 -17.89 -27.23
N TYR A 263 -5.07 -16.96 -26.36
CA TYR A 263 -4.24 -16.44 -25.29
C TYR A 263 -3.68 -17.53 -24.36
N LYS A 264 -4.30 -18.72 -24.30
CA LYS A 264 -3.81 -19.82 -23.46
C LYS A 264 -2.59 -20.47 -24.09
N ALA A 265 -2.65 -20.79 -25.39
CA ALA A 265 -1.48 -21.25 -26.14
C ALA A 265 -0.36 -20.20 -26.11
N PHE A 266 -0.71 -18.92 -26.31
CA PHE A 266 0.23 -17.81 -26.20
C PHE A 266 1.00 -17.79 -24.86
N LEU A 267 0.30 -17.87 -23.73
CA LEU A 267 0.93 -17.90 -22.41
C LEU A 267 1.77 -19.17 -22.19
N GLN A 268 1.32 -20.31 -22.72
CA GLN A 268 2.07 -21.56 -22.65
C GLN A 268 3.38 -21.48 -23.45
N ASP A 269 3.34 -20.92 -24.65
CA ASP A 269 4.53 -20.76 -25.50
C ASP A 269 5.57 -19.84 -24.83
N LEU A 270 5.15 -18.73 -24.24
CA LEU A 270 6.05 -17.85 -23.46
C LEU A 270 6.71 -18.60 -22.30
N HIS A 271 5.94 -19.42 -21.57
CA HIS A 271 6.49 -20.23 -20.49
C HIS A 271 7.44 -21.32 -20.98
N GLN A 272 7.17 -21.95 -22.13
CA GLN A 272 8.06 -22.93 -22.75
C GLN A 272 9.40 -22.30 -23.19
N MET A 273 9.38 -21.01 -23.55
CA MET A 273 10.59 -20.21 -23.80
C MET A 273 11.33 -19.81 -22.51
N GLY A 274 10.84 -20.20 -21.33
CA GLY A 274 11.44 -19.85 -20.04
C GLY A 274 11.14 -18.42 -19.58
N LEU A 275 10.20 -17.73 -20.23
CA LEU A 275 9.81 -16.37 -19.88
C LEU A 275 8.69 -16.37 -18.84
N HIS A 276 8.73 -15.40 -17.92
CA HIS A 276 7.58 -15.10 -17.07
C HIS A 276 6.68 -14.06 -17.74
N THR A 277 5.37 -14.22 -17.64
CA THR A 277 4.43 -13.27 -18.27
C THR A 277 3.74 -12.35 -17.26
N THR A 278 3.69 -11.07 -17.59
CA THR A 278 2.93 -10.04 -16.90
C THR A 278 2.10 -9.24 -17.90
N VAL A 279 0.97 -8.69 -17.45
CA VAL A 279 0.13 -7.82 -18.27
C VAL A 279 -0.15 -6.51 -17.52
N ASN A 280 -0.34 -5.42 -18.27
CA ASN A 280 -0.70 -4.12 -17.72
C ASN A 280 -2.15 -4.11 -17.21
N LEU A 281 -2.43 -3.65 -15.99
CA LEU A 281 -3.81 -3.38 -15.57
C LEU A 281 -3.96 -2.03 -14.86
N HIS A 282 -4.94 -1.25 -15.31
CA HIS A 282 -5.50 -0.14 -14.53
C HIS A 282 -6.88 -0.50 -13.95
N PRO A 283 -7.00 -0.83 -12.65
CA PRO A 283 -8.26 -1.34 -12.08
C PRO A 283 -9.32 -0.27 -11.76
N ALA A 284 -9.18 0.96 -12.25
CA ALA A 284 -9.88 2.13 -11.71
C ALA A 284 -11.42 2.05 -11.88
N ASP A 285 -11.90 1.49 -13.00
CA ASP A 285 -13.32 1.50 -13.35
C ASP A 285 -14.08 0.25 -12.92
N GLY A 286 -13.43 -0.67 -12.20
CA GLY A 286 -14.03 -1.94 -11.80
C GLY A 286 -14.35 -2.88 -12.97
N VAL A 287 -15.11 -3.95 -12.71
CA VAL A 287 -15.42 -5.00 -13.70
C VAL A 287 -16.73 -4.66 -14.42
N ARG A 288 -16.69 -4.57 -15.75
CA ARG A 288 -17.84 -4.19 -16.60
C ARG A 288 -18.69 -5.40 -16.98
N ALA A 289 -19.93 -5.16 -17.39
CA ALA A 289 -20.91 -6.23 -17.63
C ALA A 289 -20.52 -7.19 -18.77
N PHE A 290 -19.79 -6.71 -19.77
CA PHE A 290 -19.30 -7.53 -20.88
C PHE A 290 -18.10 -8.41 -20.50
N GLU A 291 -17.46 -8.14 -19.36
CA GLU A 291 -16.24 -8.83 -18.97
C GLU A 291 -16.56 -10.27 -18.52
N ASP A 292 -15.78 -11.24 -18.98
CA ASP A 292 -15.91 -12.66 -18.66
C ASP A 292 -16.12 -12.93 -17.15
N PRO A 293 -15.38 -12.27 -16.22
CA PRO A 293 -15.53 -12.59 -14.81
C PRO A 293 -16.67 -11.80 -14.13
N TYR A 294 -17.43 -10.96 -14.85
CA TYR A 294 -18.52 -10.14 -14.29
C TYR A 294 -19.60 -10.93 -13.56
N PRO A 295 -20.16 -12.04 -14.09
CA PRO A 295 -21.21 -12.78 -13.38
C PRO A 295 -20.74 -13.27 -12.00
N ALA A 296 -19.49 -13.75 -11.93
CA ALA A 296 -18.87 -14.20 -10.68
C ALA A 296 -18.60 -13.02 -9.72
N MET A 297 -18.19 -11.85 -10.24
CA MET A 297 -18.00 -10.64 -9.45
C MET A 297 -19.33 -10.14 -8.87
N ALA A 298 -20.34 -10.03 -9.71
CA ALA A 298 -21.66 -9.53 -9.36
C ALA A 298 -22.33 -10.41 -8.30
N LYS A 299 -22.19 -11.74 -8.40
CA LYS A 299 -22.62 -12.69 -7.35
C LYS A 299 -21.87 -12.48 -6.04
N ALA A 300 -20.55 -12.28 -6.09
CA ALA A 300 -19.74 -12.07 -4.89
C ALA A 300 -20.10 -10.78 -4.17
N ILE A 301 -20.31 -9.68 -4.91
CA ILE A 301 -20.73 -8.40 -4.34
C ILE A 301 -22.12 -8.52 -3.69
N ARG A 302 -23.10 -9.10 -4.40
CA ARG A 302 -24.47 -9.27 -3.87
C ARG A 302 -24.54 -10.11 -2.58
N SER A 303 -23.61 -11.04 -2.38
CA SER A 303 -23.54 -11.87 -1.17
C SER A 303 -22.88 -11.19 0.04
N GLY A 304 -22.33 -9.97 -0.11
CA GLY A 304 -21.83 -9.15 0.99
C GLY A 304 -22.86 -8.06 1.34
N ALA A 305 -23.25 -7.95 2.61
CA ALA A 305 -24.24 -6.97 3.06
C ALA A 305 -23.79 -5.51 2.83
N ALA A 306 -24.17 -4.91 1.70
CA ALA A 306 -24.52 -3.50 1.51
C ALA A 306 -24.93 -3.27 0.03
N VAL A 307 -26.07 -2.60 -0.16
CA VAL A 307 -26.75 -2.31 -1.42
C VAL A 307 -25.84 -1.55 -2.41
N THR A 308 -25.73 -2.04 -3.66
CA THR A 308 -25.28 -1.24 -4.82
C THR A 308 -26.40 -1.11 -5.84
N PRO A 309 -26.76 0.10 -6.28
CA PRO A 309 -27.59 0.28 -7.46
C PRO A 309 -26.76 -0.04 -8.71
N PHE A 310 -27.33 -0.87 -9.56
CA PHE A 310 -26.84 -1.15 -10.90
C PHE A 310 -26.88 0.14 -11.74
N GLY A 311 -25.87 0.33 -12.61
CA GLY A 311 -25.89 1.35 -13.66
C GLY A 311 -24.67 2.29 -13.74
N THR A 312 -23.70 2.18 -12.83
CA THR A 312 -22.44 2.96 -12.91
C THR A 312 -21.26 2.07 -12.53
N PRO A 313 -20.07 2.24 -13.15
CA PRO A 313 -18.90 1.43 -12.83
C PRO A 313 -18.64 1.45 -11.33
N THR A 314 -18.54 0.25 -10.74
CA THR A 314 -18.23 0.11 -9.33
C THR A 314 -16.76 0.43 -9.17
N LEU A 315 -16.46 1.68 -8.79
CA LEU A 315 -15.10 2.16 -8.56
C LEU A 315 -14.39 1.25 -7.55
N MET A 316 -13.42 0.46 -8.02
CA MET A 316 -12.38 -0.13 -7.18
C MET A 316 -11.33 0.94 -6.93
N CYS A 317 -11.56 1.79 -5.95
CA CYS A 317 -10.56 2.74 -5.52
C CYS A 317 -9.71 2.10 -4.43
N SER A 318 -8.42 1.88 -4.70
CA SER A 318 -7.53 1.26 -3.71
C SER A 318 -7.09 2.22 -2.61
N THR A 319 -7.16 3.57 -2.75
CA THR A 319 -6.67 4.52 -1.71
C THR A 319 -6.95 6.04 -1.97
N SER A 320 -8.06 6.49 -2.57
CA SER A 320 -8.28 7.95 -2.79
C SER A 320 -9.24 8.60 -1.78
N PRO A 321 -8.83 9.70 -1.11
CA PRO A 321 -9.74 10.59 -0.40
C PRO A 321 -10.28 11.63 -1.39
N MET A 322 -11.21 11.26 -2.25
CA MET A 322 -12.00 12.22 -3.03
C MET A 322 -13.47 11.84 -3.01
N LYS A 323 -14.32 12.86 -3.00
CA LYS A 323 -15.76 12.91 -2.70
C LYS A 323 -16.71 12.06 -3.58
N LYS A 324 -16.35 10.83 -3.94
CA LYS A 324 -17.26 9.83 -4.51
C LYS A 324 -17.00 8.50 -3.82
N ARG A 325 -18.06 7.86 -3.33
CA ARG A 325 -18.02 6.63 -2.51
C ARG A 325 -17.12 5.57 -3.15
N ALA A 326 -15.88 5.53 -2.69
CA ALA A 326 -14.87 4.53 -3.02
C ALA A 326 -15.09 3.29 -2.15
N TRP A 327 -15.30 2.13 -2.78
CA TRP A 327 -15.42 0.86 -2.07
C TRP A 327 -14.16 0.02 -2.31
N THR A 328 -13.41 -0.24 -1.24
CA THR A 328 -12.23 -1.13 -1.25
C THR A 328 -12.68 -2.58 -1.03
N PHE A 329 -12.59 -3.41 -2.06
CA PHE A 329 -12.87 -4.85 -1.95
C PHE A 329 -11.58 -5.67 -2.05
N GLY A 330 -10.93 -5.93 -0.91
CA GLY A 330 -9.72 -6.76 -0.83
C GLY A 330 -9.94 -8.26 -1.11
N GLY A 331 -11.18 -8.69 -1.38
CA GLY A 331 -11.56 -10.11 -1.45
C GLY A 331 -11.37 -10.82 -2.79
N TRP A 332 -11.47 -10.08 -3.90
CA TRP A 332 -11.67 -10.72 -5.22
C TRP A 332 -10.44 -10.65 -6.13
N THR A 333 -9.59 -9.64 -5.93
CA THR A 333 -8.51 -9.23 -6.85
C THR A 333 -7.24 -10.09 -6.79
N GLY A 334 -7.04 -10.87 -5.72
CA GLY A 334 -5.80 -11.64 -5.56
C GLY A 334 -5.81 -13.00 -6.24
N SER A 335 -6.63 -13.94 -5.75
CA SER A 335 -6.52 -15.36 -6.13
C SER A 335 -7.67 -15.91 -6.96
N ARG A 336 -8.85 -15.28 -6.93
CA ARG A 336 -9.98 -15.61 -7.82
C ARG A 336 -9.80 -14.93 -9.17
N ALA A 337 -9.44 -13.65 -9.14
CA ALA A 337 -8.79 -12.93 -10.23
C ALA A 337 -7.78 -13.78 -11.02
N LYS A 338 -6.74 -14.30 -10.36
CA LYS A 338 -5.68 -15.09 -11.02
C LYS A 338 -6.18 -16.42 -11.61
N LYS A 339 -7.16 -17.07 -10.99
CA LYS A 339 -7.72 -18.36 -11.47
C LYS A 339 -8.80 -18.21 -12.55
N VAL A 340 -9.53 -17.10 -12.55
CA VAL A 340 -10.66 -16.85 -13.46
C VAL A 340 -10.22 -15.98 -14.64
N MET A 341 -9.28 -15.04 -14.44
CA MET A 341 -8.91 -14.06 -15.47
C MET A 341 -7.76 -14.52 -16.37
N CYS A 342 -6.78 -15.30 -15.88
CA CYS A 342 -5.67 -15.81 -16.71
C CYS A 342 -4.99 -17.07 -16.11
N PRO A 343 -5.36 -18.30 -16.49
CA PRO A 343 -4.55 -19.49 -16.20
C PRO A 343 -3.19 -19.35 -16.90
N GLY A 344 -2.08 -19.29 -16.15
CA GLY A 344 -0.72 -19.09 -16.70
C GLY A 344 -0.12 -17.70 -16.48
N TRP A 345 -0.81 -16.80 -15.77
CA TRP A 345 -0.30 -15.47 -15.49
C TRP A 345 0.58 -15.40 -14.24
N THR A 346 1.74 -14.74 -14.33
CA THR A 346 2.70 -14.73 -13.23
C THR A 346 2.46 -13.58 -12.24
N ARG A 347 2.36 -12.30 -12.69
CA ARG A 347 2.14 -11.10 -11.84
C ARG A 347 1.46 -9.93 -12.57
N TRP A 348 0.94 -8.97 -11.80
CA TRP A 348 0.36 -7.70 -12.28
C TRP A 348 1.43 -6.62 -12.45
N TRP A 349 1.30 -5.80 -13.48
CA TRP A 349 2.01 -4.53 -13.65
C TRP A 349 1.00 -3.38 -13.67
N ARG A 350 1.37 -2.22 -13.15
CA ARG A 350 0.52 -1.03 -13.05
C ARG A 350 1.24 0.17 -13.61
#